data_AF-A0A529XPH8-F1
#
_entry.id   AF-A0A529XPH8-F1
#
_cell.length_a   1.000
_cell.length_b   1.000
_cell.length_c   1.000
_cell.angle_alpha   90.00
_cell.angle_beta   90.00
_cell.angle_gamma   90.00
#
_symmetry.space_group_name_H-M   'P 1'
#
loop_
_entity.id
_entity.type
_entity.pdbx_description
1 polymer ?
#
loop_
_entity_poly.entity_id
_entity_poly.type
_entity_poly.pdbx_seq_one_letter_code
_entity_poly.pdbx_strand_id
1 'polypeptide(L)'
;MGFLVGLEVTWLPHLLRMIREEASETEVTLCSLSSPELALALMRGRLDLAFLRPEKQSLGLSFKLLAKEPLLAVLPASHRLASSKK
;
A
#
# COMPACT_ATOMS: atom_id res chain seq x y z
N MET A 1 9.29 -0.71 -7.10
CA MET A 1 8.20 -0.13 -6.28
C MET A 1 7.45 -1.22 -5.54
N GLY A 2 7.18 -1.04 -4.25
CA GLY A 2 6.54 -2.04 -3.40
C GLY A 2 5.08 -1.74 -3.02
N PHE A 3 4.24 -2.76 -2.90
CA PHE A 3 2.84 -2.68 -2.48
C PHE A 3 2.52 -3.67 -1.36
N LEU A 4 1.52 -3.33 -0.54
CA LEU A 4 0.86 -4.30 0.33
C LEU A 4 0.06 -5.29 -0.52
N VAL A 5 0.12 -6.56 -0.15
CA VAL A 5 -0.63 -7.64 -0.80
C VAL A 5 -2.12 -7.30 -0.87
N GLY A 6 -2.67 -7.34 -2.09
CA GLY A 6 -4.07 -7.07 -2.41
C GLY A 6 -4.38 -5.59 -2.74
N LEU A 7 -3.48 -4.64 -2.47
CA LEU A 7 -3.69 -3.23 -2.82
C LEU A 7 -3.18 -2.88 -4.22
N GLU A 8 -2.27 -3.68 -4.76
CA GLU A 8 -1.70 -3.48 -6.11
C GLU A 8 -2.79 -3.44 -7.17
N VAL A 9 -3.82 -4.28 -7.09
CA VAL A 9 -4.86 -4.38 -8.13
C VAL A 9 -5.72 -3.11 -8.25
N THR A 10 -5.85 -2.34 -7.18
CA THR A 10 -6.72 -1.15 -7.17
C THR A 10 -5.98 0.07 -7.75
N TRP A 11 -4.69 0.22 -7.42
CA TRP A 11 -3.92 1.43 -7.72
C TRP A 11 -3.00 1.30 -8.92
N LEU A 12 -2.52 0.09 -9.20
CA LEU A 12 -1.47 -0.14 -10.19
C LEU A 12 -1.83 0.32 -11.61
N PRO A 13 -3.05 0.04 -12.16
CA PRO A 13 -3.38 0.47 -13.51
C PRO A 13 -3.32 1.99 -13.68
N HIS A 14 -3.83 2.72 -12.68
CA HIS A 14 -3.83 4.18 -12.68
C HIS A 14 -2.42 4.75 -12.58
N LEU A 15 -1.59 4.16 -11.72
CA LEU A 15 -0.24 4.63 -11.49
C LEU A 15 0.69 4.36 -12.68
N LEU A 16 0.60 3.18 -13.30
CA LEU A 16 1.36 2.86 -14.51
C LEU A 16 0.99 3.76 -15.69
N ARG A 17 -0.28 4.18 -15.79
CA ARG A 17 -0.71 5.15 -16.80
C ARG A 17 -0.03 6.51 -16.60
N MET A 18 -0.04 7.04 -15.37
CA MET A 18 0.63 8.31 -15.06
C MET A 18 2.14 8.23 -15.31
N ILE A 19 2.81 7.16 -14.86
CA ILE A 19 4.26 7.00 -15.09
C ILE A 19 4.58 6.94 -16.59
N ARG A 20 3.73 6.29 -17.40
CA ARG A 20 3.91 6.26 -18.85
C ARG A 20 3.73 7.64 -19.50
N GLU A 21 2.79 8.43 -18.99
CA GLU A 21 2.51 9.79 -19.47
C GLU A 21 3.65 10.77 -19.09
N GLU A 22 4.19 10.67 -17.87
CA GLU A 22 5.25 11.58 -17.38
C GLU A 22 6.69 11.13 -17.66
N ALA A 23 6.95 9.82 -17.76
CA ALA A 23 8.31 9.26 -17.79
C ALA A 23 8.40 7.94 -18.58
N SER A 24 8.15 8.00 -19.90
CA SER A 24 8.06 6.84 -20.80
C SER A 24 9.28 5.92 -20.82
N GLU A 25 10.48 6.45 -20.54
CA GLU A 25 11.75 5.71 -20.56
C GLU A 25 12.07 4.99 -19.24
N THR A 26 11.24 5.17 -18.21
CA THR A 26 11.51 4.58 -16.88
C THR A 26 11.05 3.13 -16.82
N GLU A 27 11.96 2.22 -16.50
CA GLU A 27 11.63 0.84 -16.18
C GLU A 27 11.01 0.76 -14.78
N VAL A 28 9.79 0.22 -14.69
CA VAL A 28 9.08 0.06 -13.42
C VAL A 28 9.00 -1.41 -13.05
N THR A 29 9.65 -1.77 -11.95
CA THR A 29 9.52 -3.11 -11.33
C THR A 29 8.61 -3.05 -10.12
N LEU A 30 7.87 -4.14 -9.89
CA LEU A 30 6.83 -4.24 -8.86
C LEU A 30 7.08 -5.44 -7.97
N CYS A 31 6.84 -5.29 -6.68
CA CYS A 31 6.75 -6.41 -5.75
C CYS A 31 5.62 -6.20 -4.73
N SER A 32 4.99 -7.31 -4.33
CA SER A 32 4.01 -7.34 -3.26
C SER A 32 4.62 -8.04 -2.05
N LEU A 33 4.73 -7.33 -0.93
CA LEU A 33 5.35 -7.81 0.32
C LEU A 33 4.56 -7.27 1.52
N SER A 34 4.87 -7.77 2.71
CA SER A 34 4.31 -7.21 3.96
C SER A 34 4.95 -5.86 4.32
N SER A 35 4.29 -5.02 5.13
CA SER A 35 4.85 -3.71 5.55
C SER A 35 6.26 -3.81 6.15
N PRO A 36 6.57 -4.78 7.05
CA PRO A 36 7.93 -4.90 7.59
C PRO A 36 8.97 -5.27 6.52
N GLU A 37 8.63 -6.15 5.58
CA GLU A 37 9.52 -6.52 4.49
C GLU A 37 9.77 -5.37 3.51
N LEU A 38 8.73 -4.59 3.21
CA LEU A 38 8.84 -3.37 2.40
C LEU A 38 9.74 -2.33 3.08
N ALA A 39 9.54 -2.09 4.38
CA ALA A 39 10.39 -1.18 5.15
C ALA A 39 11.87 -1.62 5.12
N LEU A 40 12.14 -2.91 5.33
CA LEU A 40 13.48 -3.46 5.24
C LEU A 40 14.08 -3.34 3.83
N ALA A 41 13.29 -3.55 2.77
CA ALA A 41 13.74 -3.42 1.40
C ALA A 41 14.07 -1.96 1.03
N LEU A 42 13.27 -1.00 1.50
CA LEU A 42 13.56 0.44 1.38
C LEU A 42 14.86 0.81 2.12
N MET A 43 14.99 0.41 3.38
CA MET A 43 16.18 0.70 4.19
C MET A 43 17.47 0.12 3.60
N ARG A 44 17.36 -0.99 2.85
CA ARG A 44 18.48 -1.64 2.16
C ARG A 44 18.73 -1.09 0.74
N GLY A 45 17.95 -0.10 0.28
CA GLY A 45 18.07 0.45 -1.07
C GLY A 45 17.68 -0.53 -2.18
N ARG A 46 16.92 -1.58 -1.87
CA ARG A 46 16.38 -2.51 -2.88
C ARG A 46 15.08 -2.01 -3.51
N LEU A 47 14.44 -1.05 -2.85
CA LEU A 47 13.25 -0.35 -3.35
C LEU A 47 13.49 1.15 -3.18
N ASP A 48 13.04 1.91 -4.17
CA ASP A 48 13.07 3.37 -4.11
C ASP A 48 11.84 3.94 -3.37
N LEU A 49 10.70 3.26 -3.53
CA LEU A 49 9.43 3.65 -2.91
C LEU A 49 8.51 2.44 -2.69
N ALA A 50 7.68 2.54 -1.66
CA ALA A 50 6.65 1.56 -1.37
C ALA A 50 5.43 2.17 -0.69
N PHE A 51 4.28 1.52 -0.92
CA PHE A 51 3.04 1.76 -0.20
C PHE A 51 2.96 0.76 0.94
N LEU A 52 3.02 1.24 2.18
CA LEU A 52 2.99 0.39 3.37
C LEU A 52 2.29 1.07 4.54
N ARG A 53 1.96 0.29 5.56
CA ARG A 53 1.55 0.83 6.86
C ARG A 53 2.81 1.31 7.60
N PRO A 54 2.77 2.46 8.31
CA PRO A 54 3.93 2.96 9.05
C PRO A 54 4.44 1.94 10.08
N GLU A 55 5.73 1.62 10.02
CA GLU A 55 6.39 0.69 10.93
C GLU A 55 7.16 1.46 12.01
N LYS A 56 7.09 1.01 13.27
CA LYS A 56 7.72 1.70 14.42
C LYS A 56 9.25 1.77 14.34
N GLN A 57 9.89 0.85 13.63
CA GLN A 57 11.36 0.71 13.55
C GLN A 57 11.88 0.99 12.14
N SER A 58 11.54 2.15 11.59
CA SER A 58 11.84 2.55 10.21
C SER A 58 12.78 3.77 10.13
N LEU A 59 13.88 3.73 10.90
CA LEU A 59 14.87 4.81 10.92
C LEU A 59 15.40 5.09 9.51
N GLY A 60 15.41 6.37 9.12
CA GLY A 60 15.87 6.81 7.80
C GLY A 60 14.80 6.75 6.70
N LEU A 61 13.58 6.28 6.99
CA LEU A 61 12.46 6.35 6.05
C LEU A 61 11.60 7.59 6.30
N SER A 62 11.24 8.27 5.23
CA SER A 62 10.25 9.35 5.25
C SER A 62 8.90 8.82 4.83
N PHE A 63 7.85 9.17 5.59
CA PHE A 63 6.49 8.73 5.32
C PHE A 63 5.61 9.89 4.90
N LYS A 64 4.82 9.68 3.85
CA LYS A 64 3.70 10.54 3.46
C LYS A 64 2.41 9.76 3.59
N LEU A 65 1.49 10.25 4.42
CA LEU A 65 0.17 9.64 4.56
C LEU A 65 -0.65 9.87 3.27
N LEU A 66 -1.07 8.79 2.62
CA LEU A 66 -1.89 8.84 1.40
C LEU A 66 -3.36 8.56 1.67
N ALA A 67 -3.67 7.61 2.57
CA ALA A 67 -5.02 7.23 2.92
C ALA A 67 -5.12 6.78 4.38
N LYS A 68 -6.30 6.93 4.97
CA LYS A 68 -6.67 6.31 6.25
C LYS A 68 -7.76 5.29 5.97
N GLU A 69 -7.44 4.01 6.15
CA GLU A 69 -8.37 2.92 5.94
C GLU A 69 -8.99 2.51 7.28
N PRO A 70 -10.30 2.76 7.53
CA PRO A 70 -10.94 2.34 8.75
C PRO A 70 -11.04 0.81 8.81
N LEU A 71 -10.89 0.25 10.01
CA LEU A 71 -11.21 -1.16 10.24
C LEU A 71 -12.73 -1.34 10.22
N LEU A 72 -13.22 -2.10 9.25
CA LEU A 72 -14.64 -2.40 9.06
C LEU A 72 -14.92 -3.85 9.41
N ALA A 73 -16.00 -4.10 10.15
CA ALA A 73 -16.55 -5.43 10.34
C ALA A 73 -17.57 -5.70 9.24
N VAL A 74 -17.30 -6.69 8.38
CA VAL A 74 -18.25 -7.16 7.37
C VAL A 74 -19.04 -8.32 7.95
N LEU A 75 -20.37 -8.17 8.00
CA LEU A 75 -21.27 -9.14 8.60
C LEU A 75 -22.36 -9.51 7.59
N PRO A 76 -22.91 -10.73 7.63
CA PRO A 76 -24.14 -11.04 6.91
C PRO A 76 -25.24 -10.04 7.28
N ALA A 77 -26.09 -9.68 6.31
CA ALA A 77 -27.18 -8.72 6.53
C ALA A 77 -28.16 -9.17 7.64
N SER A 78 -28.29 -10.49 7.85
CA SER A 78 -29.13 -11.08 8.90
C SER A 78 -28.48 -11.12 10.30
N HIS A 79 -27.20 -10.73 10.42
CA HIS A 79 -26.49 -10.81 11.70
C HIS A 79 -27.02 -9.78 12.70
N ARG A 80 -27.22 -10.16 13.97
CA ARG A 80 -27.77 -9.27 15.02
C ARG A 80 -27.00 -7.95 15.17
N LEU A 81 -25.69 -7.97 14.99
CA LEU A 81 -24.85 -6.76 15.07
C LEU A 81 -24.93 -5.88 13.81
N ALA A 82 -25.47 -6.37 12.70
CA ALA A 82 -25.64 -5.56 11.49
C ALA A 82 -26.78 -4.52 11.63
N SER A 83 -27.76 -4.78 12.50
CA SER A 83 -28.84 -3.83 12.83
C SER A 83 -28.54 -2.95 14.06
N SER A 84 -27.44 -3.23 14.77
CA SER A 84 -26.99 -2.40 15.88
C SER A 84 -26.20 -1.21 15.33
N LYS A 85 -26.79 -0.01 15.38
CA LYS A 85 -26.02 1.22 15.12
C LYS A 85 -25.01 1.43 16.26
N LYS A 86 -23.80 1.85 15.90
CA LYS A 86 -22.82 2.41 16.82
C LYS A 86 -23.29 3.75 17.36
#